data_AF-A0AA36MAS3-F1
#
_entry.id   AF-A0AA36MAS3-F1
#
_cell.length_a   1.000
_cell.length_b   1.000
_cell.length_c   1.000
_cell.angle_alpha   90.00
_cell.angle_beta   90.00
_cell.angle_gamma   90.00
#
_symmetry.space_group_name_H-M   'P 1'
#
loop_
_entity.id
_entity.type
_entity.pdbx_description
1 polymer ?
#
loop_
_entity_poly.entity_id
_entity_poly.type
_entity_poly.pdbx_seq_one_letter_code
_entity_poly.pdbx_strand_id
1 'polypeptide(L)'
;MSQALLFLVGLVAAISAKPFFGGPCQFGPPPPPPPCGLPPFIDDLPEDAQQKIRDIWKDYKEGEKCYNEHGLTREVMDSLPREAKKAMHKNGPPLPPPLRKAPKEVQDQFRAIFKEKNISFEEKIKKVYNLAQTALQGDLLKEFNDFHNKMEEHKKAIDEKVEKLSPEAKAAHDKLKELEKQKREIFQNLSDAARDELFELWEEKHKRPKP
;
A
#
# COMPACT_ATOMS: atom_id res chain seq x y z
N MET A 1 -18.10 60.21 -31.83
CA MET A 1 -16.75 59.77 -31.37
C MET A 1 -16.77 59.68 -29.86
N SER A 2 -16.00 58.72 -29.33
CA SER A 2 -15.76 58.41 -27.91
C SER A 2 -16.83 57.65 -27.13
N GLN A 3 -16.72 56.33 -27.23
CA GLN A 3 -17.06 55.32 -26.21
C GLN A 3 -16.49 55.71 -24.83
N ALA A 4 -17.33 55.65 -23.79
CA ALA A 4 -16.88 55.62 -22.41
C ALA A 4 -16.57 54.16 -22.02
N LEU A 5 -15.28 53.87 -21.81
CA LEU A 5 -14.81 52.58 -21.29
C LEU A 5 -15.16 52.50 -19.79
N LEU A 6 -16.04 51.56 -19.43
CA LEU A 6 -16.23 51.10 -18.06
C LEU A 6 -15.03 50.22 -17.67
N PHE A 7 -14.15 50.71 -16.80
CA PHE A 7 -13.13 49.89 -16.14
C PHE A 7 -13.80 49.03 -15.06
N LEU A 8 -14.17 47.80 -15.42
CA LEU A 8 -14.40 46.74 -14.44
C LEU A 8 -13.05 46.28 -13.91
N VAL A 9 -12.71 46.75 -12.70
CA VAL A 9 -11.61 46.19 -11.90
C VAL A 9 -12.05 44.80 -11.45
N GLY A 10 -11.69 43.79 -12.25
CA GLY A 10 -11.83 42.39 -11.90
C GLY A 10 -10.84 42.03 -10.80
N LEU A 11 -11.33 41.91 -9.57
CA LEU A 11 -10.59 41.38 -8.43
C LEU A 11 -10.45 39.86 -8.63
N VAL A 12 -9.43 39.43 -9.37
CA VAL A 12 -9.06 38.02 -9.48
C VAL A 12 -8.50 37.61 -8.12
N ALA A 13 -9.35 37.01 -7.29
CA ALA A 13 -8.92 36.27 -6.13
C ALA A 13 -8.08 35.08 -6.64
N ALA A 14 -6.76 35.28 -6.72
CA ALA A 14 -5.82 34.20 -6.90
C ALA A 14 -5.90 33.32 -5.65
N ILE A 15 -6.71 32.27 -5.72
CA ILE A 15 -6.67 31.17 -4.76
C ILE A 15 -5.29 30.54 -4.93
N SER A 16 -4.35 31.00 -4.11
CA SER A 16 -3.04 30.37 -3.94
C SER A 16 -3.30 28.97 -3.40
N ALA A 17 -3.43 28.01 -4.31
CA ALA A 17 -3.35 26.60 -4.00
C ALA A 17 -1.93 26.33 -3.47
N LYS A 18 -1.76 26.44 -2.15
CA LYS A 18 -0.58 25.94 -1.46
C LYS A 18 -0.43 24.46 -1.84
N PRO A 19 0.69 24.04 -2.45
CA PRO A 19 0.89 22.64 -2.75
C PRO A 19 1.05 21.90 -1.41
N PHE A 20 0.10 20.99 -1.17
CA PHE A 20 -0.04 20.22 0.06
C PHE A 20 0.98 19.07 0.04
N PHE A 21 2.25 19.37 0.32
CA PHE A 21 3.31 18.38 0.46
C PHE A 21 3.33 17.81 1.89
N GLY A 22 2.78 16.62 2.12
CA GLY A 22 2.85 15.99 3.44
C GLY A 22 2.25 14.59 3.62
N GLY A 23 2.67 13.58 2.85
CA GLY A 23 2.42 12.16 3.17
C GLY A 23 2.40 11.22 1.96
N PRO A 24 2.54 9.88 2.13
CA PRO A 24 2.61 8.91 1.02
C PRO A 24 1.28 8.71 0.27
N CYS A 25 0.24 9.50 0.55
CA CYS A 25 -1.11 9.36 0.01
C CYS A 25 -1.77 10.71 -0.33
N GLN A 26 -1.03 11.73 -0.79
CA GLN A 26 -1.62 13.06 -1.06
C GLN A 26 -1.60 13.52 -2.53
N PHE A 27 -0.85 12.85 -3.42
CA PHE A 27 -0.78 13.21 -4.85
C PHE A 27 -1.16 12.07 -5.78
N GLY A 28 -2.22 11.35 -5.43
CA GLY A 28 -2.82 10.36 -6.31
C GLY A 28 -4.35 10.44 -6.24
N PRO A 29 -5.07 9.98 -7.27
CA PRO A 29 -6.48 9.65 -7.08
C PRO A 29 -6.59 8.73 -5.85
N PRO A 30 -7.67 8.84 -5.05
CA PRO A 30 -7.87 7.94 -3.92
C PRO A 30 -7.72 6.49 -4.42
N PRO A 31 -7.11 5.59 -3.61
CA PRO A 31 -6.98 4.19 -4.01
C PRO A 31 -8.37 3.67 -4.42
N PRO A 32 -8.44 2.83 -5.47
CA PRO A 32 -9.73 2.27 -5.90
C PRO A 32 -10.41 1.59 -4.70
N PRO A 33 -11.75 1.66 -4.61
CA PRO A 33 -12.45 1.02 -3.52
C PRO A 33 -12.08 -0.46 -3.48
N PRO A 34 -11.95 -1.06 -2.28
CA PRO A 34 -11.64 -2.48 -2.17
C PRO A 34 -12.69 -3.29 -2.95
N PRO A 35 -12.29 -4.40 -3.59
CA PRO A 35 -13.24 -5.24 -4.30
C PRO A 35 -14.32 -5.72 -3.33
N CYS A 36 -15.55 -5.84 -3.83
CA CYS A 36 -16.61 -6.48 -3.06
C CYS A 36 -16.35 -7.99 -2.97
N GLY A 37 -16.48 -8.54 -1.77
CA GLY A 37 -16.24 -9.94 -1.46
C GLY A 37 -15.44 -10.10 -0.16
N LEU A 38 -15.27 -11.36 0.23
CA LEU A 38 -14.55 -11.69 1.45
C LEU A 38 -13.12 -11.11 1.40
N PRO A 39 -12.67 -10.37 2.45
CA PRO A 39 -11.37 -9.74 2.43
C PRO A 39 -10.21 -10.74 2.25
N PRO A 40 -9.18 -10.41 1.46
CA PRO A 40 -8.09 -11.32 1.12
C PRO A 40 -7.13 -11.65 2.28
N PHE A 41 -7.31 -11.00 3.43
CA PHE A 41 -6.50 -11.17 4.66
C PHE A 41 -7.28 -11.88 5.77
N ILE A 42 -8.43 -12.50 5.45
CA ILE A 42 -9.30 -13.15 6.44
C ILE A 42 -8.52 -14.16 7.28
N ASP A 43 -7.63 -14.96 6.67
CA ASP A 43 -6.90 -16.02 7.37
C ASP A 43 -5.77 -15.50 8.29
N ASP A 44 -5.46 -14.20 8.22
CA ASP A 44 -4.48 -13.53 9.09
C ASP A 44 -5.13 -13.00 10.39
N LEU A 45 -6.47 -13.08 10.52
CA LEU A 45 -7.22 -12.57 11.66
C LEU A 45 -7.38 -13.61 12.78
N PRO A 46 -7.64 -13.16 14.03
CA PRO A 46 -8.12 -14.05 15.09
C PRO A 46 -9.41 -14.79 14.69
N GLU A 47 -9.56 -16.05 15.11
CA GLU A 47 -10.69 -16.91 14.70
C GLU A 47 -12.07 -16.26 14.95
N ASP A 48 -12.23 -15.52 16.04
CA ASP A 48 -13.49 -14.83 16.36
C ASP A 48 -13.82 -13.73 15.34
N ALA A 49 -12.82 -12.99 14.90
CA ALA A 49 -12.96 -11.94 13.88
C ALA A 49 -13.13 -12.53 12.48
N GLN A 50 -12.45 -13.66 12.20
CA GLN A 50 -12.68 -14.41 10.97
C GLN A 50 -14.15 -14.82 10.84
N GLN A 51 -14.71 -15.42 11.89
CA GLN A 51 -16.09 -15.87 11.86
C GLN A 51 -17.05 -14.70 11.67
N LYS A 52 -16.89 -13.60 12.43
CA LYS A 52 -17.72 -12.39 12.28
C LYS A 52 -17.70 -11.84 10.86
N ILE A 53 -16.53 -11.78 10.23
CA ILE A 53 -16.42 -11.27 8.85
C ILE A 53 -17.03 -12.28 7.87
N ARG A 54 -16.80 -13.58 8.02
CA ARG A 54 -17.47 -14.58 7.17
C ARG A 54 -19.00 -14.48 7.29
N ASP A 55 -19.52 -14.22 8.48
CA ASP A 55 -20.95 -14.03 8.72
C ASP A 55 -21.50 -12.74 8.09
N ILE A 56 -20.72 -11.65 8.07
CA ILE A 56 -21.08 -10.40 7.38
C ILE A 56 -21.23 -10.63 5.87
N TRP A 57 -20.32 -11.42 5.28
CA TRP A 57 -20.26 -11.64 3.83
C TRP A 57 -21.05 -12.87 3.36
N LYS A 58 -21.68 -13.64 4.25
CA LYS A 58 -22.31 -14.94 3.91
C LYS A 58 -23.45 -14.83 2.90
N ASP A 59 -24.21 -13.73 2.96
CA ASP A 59 -25.41 -13.50 2.14
C ASP A 59 -25.13 -12.55 0.96
N TYR A 60 -23.88 -12.08 0.82
CA TYR A 60 -23.49 -11.16 -0.24
C TYR A 60 -23.49 -11.86 -1.61
N LYS A 61 -24.05 -11.19 -2.62
CA LYS A 61 -24.10 -11.66 -4.00
C LYS A 61 -23.19 -10.85 -4.91
N GLU A 62 -22.45 -11.56 -5.76
CA GLU A 62 -21.54 -10.92 -6.71
C GLU A 62 -22.29 -9.96 -7.64
N GLY A 63 -21.80 -8.73 -7.74
CA GLY A 63 -22.40 -7.65 -8.53
C GLY A 63 -23.30 -6.70 -7.74
N GLU A 64 -23.64 -7.02 -6.48
CA GLU A 64 -24.36 -6.10 -5.60
C GLU A 64 -23.43 -5.06 -4.95
N LYS A 65 -24.01 -3.95 -4.47
CA LYS A 65 -23.25 -2.91 -3.75
C LYS A 65 -22.90 -3.43 -2.35
N CYS A 66 -21.62 -3.40 -1.99
CA CYS A 66 -21.11 -3.98 -0.74
C CYS A 66 -20.76 -2.95 0.36
N TYR A 67 -21.38 -1.78 0.36
CA TYR A 67 -21.02 -0.68 1.29
C TYR A 67 -21.26 -1.04 2.75
N ASN A 68 -22.33 -1.81 3.02
CA ASN A 68 -22.69 -2.20 4.38
C ASN A 68 -21.70 -3.23 4.93
N GLU A 69 -21.34 -4.22 4.11
CA GLU A 69 -20.39 -5.28 4.41
C GLU A 69 -19.00 -4.70 4.65
N HIS A 70 -18.57 -3.73 3.84
CA HIS A 70 -17.34 -2.96 4.09
C HIS A 70 -17.39 -2.18 5.40
N GLY A 71 -18.53 -1.54 5.70
CA GLY A 71 -18.74 -0.81 6.95
C GLY A 71 -18.62 -1.70 8.18
N LEU A 72 -19.36 -2.81 8.20
CA LEU A 72 -19.35 -3.80 9.28
C LEU A 72 -17.98 -4.48 9.41
N THR A 73 -17.33 -4.81 8.29
CA THR A 73 -15.96 -5.36 8.31
C THR A 73 -15.01 -4.35 8.95
N ARG A 74 -15.14 -3.06 8.63
CA ARG A 74 -14.33 -2.01 9.24
C ARG A 74 -14.58 -1.89 10.74
N GLU A 75 -15.82 -1.99 11.19
CA GLU A 75 -16.14 -1.98 12.63
C GLU A 75 -15.50 -3.15 13.37
N VAL A 76 -15.55 -4.36 12.80
CA VAL A 76 -14.84 -5.54 13.34
C VAL A 76 -13.34 -5.24 13.43
N MET A 77 -12.73 -4.77 12.35
CA MET A 77 -11.31 -4.41 12.31
C MET A 77 -10.95 -3.33 13.34
N ASP A 78 -11.77 -2.29 13.48
CA ASP A 78 -11.54 -1.19 14.43
C ASP A 78 -11.64 -1.67 15.89
N SER A 79 -12.53 -2.64 16.17
CA SER A 79 -12.72 -3.23 17.50
C SER A 79 -11.61 -4.21 17.92
N LEU A 80 -10.78 -4.68 16.99
CA LEU A 80 -9.72 -5.63 17.33
C LEU A 80 -8.74 -5.06 18.36
N PRO A 81 -8.30 -5.90 19.34
CA PRO A 81 -7.24 -5.52 20.27
C PRO A 81 -5.97 -5.08 19.51
N ARG A 82 -5.23 -4.12 20.08
CA ARG A 82 -3.97 -3.63 19.49
C ARG A 82 -2.99 -4.76 19.19
N GLU A 83 -2.86 -5.72 20.11
CA GLU A 83 -2.00 -6.89 19.91
C GLU A 83 -2.42 -7.78 18.73
N ALA A 84 -3.73 -7.91 18.49
CA ALA A 84 -4.24 -8.66 17.33
C ALA A 84 -3.89 -7.92 16.02
N LYS A 85 -4.12 -6.61 15.96
CA LYS A 85 -3.73 -5.76 14.82
C LYS A 85 -2.22 -5.84 14.56
N LYS A 86 -1.42 -5.76 15.63
CA LYS A 86 0.04 -5.88 15.56
C LYS A 86 0.47 -7.26 15.04
N ALA A 87 -0.18 -8.33 15.49
CA ALA A 87 0.11 -9.69 15.02
C ALA A 87 -0.09 -9.84 13.50
N MET A 88 -1.09 -9.18 12.93
CA MET A 88 -1.29 -9.16 11.46
C MET A 88 -0.10 -8.50 10.73
N HIS A 89 0.50 -7.47 11.33
CA HIS A 89 1.65 -6.75 10.77
C HIS A 89 3.02 -7.39 11.09
N LYS A 90 3.10 -8.28 12.11
CA LYS A 90 4.33 -9.01 12.48
C LYS A 90 4.86 -9.90 11.36
N ASN A 91 3.98 -10.34 10.45
CA ASN A 91 4.35 -11.20 9.34
C ASN A 91 5.03 -10.46 8.18
N GLY A 92 5.36 -9.18 8.36
CA GLY A 92 6.02 -8.34 7.38
C GLY A 92 5.06 -7.78 6.33
N PRO A 93 5.59 -7.21 5.23
CA PRO A 93 4.76 -6.80 4.10
C PRO A 93 3.86 -7.95 3.63
N PRO A 94 2.64 -7.64 3.14
CA PRO A 94 1.77 -8.66 2.59
C PRO A 94 2.46 -9.36 1.42
N LEU A 95 2.33 -10.69 1.37
CA LEU A 95 2.89 -11.45 0.27
C LEU A 95 2.21 -11.07 -1.06
N PRO A 96 2.96 -11.02 -2.17
CA PRO A 96 2.40 -10.90 -3.51
C PRO A 96 1.22 -11.84 -3.73
N PRO A 97 0.19 -11.43 -4.51
CA PRO A 97 -1.02 -12.24 -4.69
C PRO A 97 -0.79 -13.71 -5.08
N PRO A 98 0.13 -14.06 -6.01
CA PRO A 98 0.38 -15.47 -6.35
C PRO A 98 0.92 -16.28 -5.16
N LEU A 99 1.73 -15.65 -4.30
CA LEU A 99 2.36 -16.32 -3.16
C LEU A 99 1.39 -16.57 -1.99
N ARG A 100 0.27 -15.83 -1.92
CA ARG A 100 -0.76 -16.05 -0.89
C ARG A 100 -1.53 -17.36 -1.07
N LYS A 101 -1.52 -17.93 -2.27
CA LYS A 101 -2.14 -19.23 -2.57
C LYS A 101 -1.23 -20.41 -2.26
N ALA A 102 0.07 -20.17 -2.02
CA ALA A 102 1.02 -21.24 -1.71
C ALA A 102 0.76 -21.83 -0.31
N PRO A 103 1.18 -23.07 -0.03
CA PRO A 103 1.12 -23.65 1.32
C PRO A 103 1.84 -22.77 2.35
N LYS A 104 1.38 -22.76 3.62
CA LYS A 104 1.95 -21.92 4.69
C LYS A 104 3.46 -22.06 4.83
N GLU A 105 3.98 -23.29 4.73
CA GLU A 105 5.42 -23.56 4.79
C GLU A 105 6.21 -22.80 3.70
N VAL A 106 5.69 -22.80 2.48
CA VAL A 106 6.29 -22.07 1.34
C VAL A 106 6.17 -20.55 1.57
N GLN A 107 5.02 -20.08 2.06
CA GLN A 107 4.82 -18.67 2.41
C GLN A 107 5.84 -18.19 3.46
N ASP A 108 6.13 -19.00 4.46
CA ASP A 108 7.07 -18.66 5.53
C ASP A 108 8.51 -18.51 5.02
N GLN A 109 8.91 -19.32 4.03
CA GLN A 109 10.20 -19.16 3.33
C GLN A 109 10.31 -17.79 2.64
N PHE A 110 9.24 -17.35 1.96
CA PHE A 110 9.21 -16.01 1.36
C PHE A 110 9.23 -14.90 2.41
N ARG A 111 8.45 -15.05 3.49
CA ARG A 111 8.42 -14.07 4.59
C ARG A 111 9.78 -13.93 5.27
N ALA A 112 10.55 -15.01 5.37
CA ALA A 112 11.91 -14.96 5.91
C ALA A 112 12.80 -14.01 5.10
N ILE A 113 12.76 -14.08 3.76
CA ILE A 113 13.52 -13.17 2.88
C ILE A 113 13.11 -11.71 3.10
N PHE A 114 11.81 -11.43 3.23
CA PHE A 114 11.36 -10.06 3.48
C PHE A 114 11.80 -9.52 4.84
N LYS A 115 11.87 -10.38 5.86
CA LYS A 115 12.32 -10.05 7.22
C LYS A 115 13.83 -9.84 7.34
N GLU A 116 14.64 -10.34 6.41
CA GLU A 116 16.08 -10.09 6.41
C GLU A 116 16.37 -8.58 6.35
N LYS A 117 16.91 -8.00 7.43
CA LYS A 117 17.20 -6.57 7.53
C LYS A 117 18.48 -6.16 6.78
N ASN A 118 19.36 -7.10 6.50
CA ASN A 118 20.74 -6.84 6.05
C ASN A 118 20.93 -6.88 4.53
N ILE A 119 19.85 -7.01 3.76
CA ILE A 119 19.90 -7.07 2.30
C ILE A 119 19.09 -5.94 1.67
N SER A 120 19.59 -5.40 0.58
CA SER A 120 18.93 -4.34 -0.16
C SER A 120 17.60 -4.83 -0.76
N PHE A 121 16.70 -3.89 -1.07
CA PHE A 121 15.42 -4.23 -1.69
C PHE A 121 15.57 -4.95 -3.03
N GLU A 122 16.58 -4.60 -3.83
CA GLU A 122 16.85 -5.27 -5.10
C GLU A 122 17.34 -6.70 -4.91
N GLU A 123 18.21 -6.93 -3.90
CA GLU A 123 18.65 -8.27 -3.54
C GLU A 123 17.50 -9.12 -3.00
N LYS A 124 16.58 -8.52 -2.22
CA LYS A 124 15.34 -9.20 -1.78
C LYS A 124 14.53 -9.69 -2.97
N ILE A 125 14.30 -8.85 -3.97
CA ILE A 125 13.54 -9.23 -5.17
C ILE A 125 14.23 -10.40 -5.89
N LYS A 126 15.56 -10.35 -6.08
CA LYS A 126 16.32 -11.45 -6.70
C LYS A 126 16.20 -12.75 -5.91
N LYS A 127 16.34 -12.70 -4.59
CA LYS A 127 16.18 -13.87 -3.72
C LYS A 127 14.76 -14.44 -3.80
N VAL A 128 13.74 -13.59 -3.79
CA VAL A 128 12.33 -14.00 -3.92
C VAL A 128 12.09 -14.67 -5.27
N TYR A 129 12.60 -14.10 -6.37
CA TYR A 129 12.48 -14.72 -7.69
C TYR A 129 13.15 -16.09 -7.74
N ASN A 130 14.39 -16.20 -7.25
CA ASN A 130 15.12 -17.47 -7.24
C ASN A 130 14.41 -18.54 -6.39
N LEU A 131 13.92 -18.17 -5.20
CA LEU A 131 13.14 -19.07 -4.36
C LEU A 131 11.84 -19.50 -5.06
N ALA A 132 11.18 -18.59 -5.77
CA ALA A 132 9.97 -18.93 -6.49
C ALA A 132 10.20 -19.96 -7.61
N GLN A 133 11.32 -19.87 -8.34
CA GLN A 133 11.65 -20.85 -9.38
C GLN A 133 11.90 -22.26 -8.83
N THR A 134 12.32 -22.38 -7.56
CA THR A 134 12.63 -23.68 -6.95
C THR A 134 11.50 -24.23 -6.08
N ALA A 135 10.76 -23.37 -5.39
CA ALA A 135 9.74 -23.74 -4.42
C ALA A 135 8.32 -23.80 -5.02
N LEU A 136 8.04 -23.08 -6.11
CA LEU A 136 6.72 -23.11 -6.76
C LEU A 136 6.70 -24.09 -7.92
N GLN A 137 5.52 -24.67 -8.18
CA GLN A 137 5.31 -25.63 -9.27
C GLN A 137 3.95 -25.38 -9.95
N GLY A 138 3.80 -25.90 -11.17
CA GLY A 138 2.56 -25.88 -11.93
C GLY A 138 2.00 -24.47 -12.15
N ASP A 139 0.69 -24.32 -11.91
CA ASP A 139 -0.03 -23.07 -12.12
C ASP A 139 0.47 -21.93 -11.22
N LEU A 140 0.93 -22.21 -9.99
CA LEU A 140 1.45 -21.20 -9.08
C LEU A 140 2.76 -20.57 -9.59
N LEU A 141 3.65 -21.38 -10.16
CA LEU A 141 4.89 -20.89 -10.78
C LEU A 141 4.58 -20.02 -11.99
N LYS A 142 3.61 -20.42 -12.80
CA LYS A 142 3.15 -19.64 -13.96
C LYS A 142 2.55 -18.30 -13.53
N GLU A 143 1.64 -18.29 -12.56
CA GLU A 143 1.05 -17.06 -12.00
C GLU A 143 2.12 -16.13 -11.42
N PHE A 144 3.12 -16.69 -10.74
CA PHE A 144 4.24 -15.90 -10.21
C PHE A 144 5.08 -15.26 -11.32
N ASN A 145 5.42 -16.01 -12.36
CA ASN A 145 6.19 -15.50 -13.50
C ASN A 145 5.42 -14.42 -14.27
N ASP A 146 4.12 -14.62 -14.48
CA ASP A 146 3.26 -13.61 -15.10
C ASP A 146 3.19 -12.33 -14.26
N PHE A 147 3.09 -12.46 -12.93
CA PHE A 147 3.14 -11.33 -12.02
C PHE A 147 4.50 -10.61 -12.06
N HIS A 148 5.61 -11.35 -12.03
CA HIS A 148 6.96 -10.81 -12.09
C HIS A 148 7.18 -10.02 -13.40
N ASN A 149 6.80 -10.59 -14.54
CA ASN A 149 6.92 -9.95 -15.84
C ASN A 149 6.12 -8.65 -15.91
N LYS A 150 4.87 -8.64 -15.41
CA LYS A 150 4.06 -7.41 -15.33
C LYS A 150 4.71 -6.32 -14.48
N MET A 151 5.37 -6.70 -13.37
CA MET A 151 6.08 -5.75 -12.52
C MET A 151 7.32 -5.17 -13.22
N GLU A 152 8.07 -5.99 -13.96
CA GLU A 152 9.21 -5.55 -14.77
C GLU A 152 8.79 -4.64 -15.93
N GLU A 153 7.70 -4.97 -16.63
CA GLU A 153 7.10 -4.11 -17.65
C GLU A 153 6.67 -2.76 -17.07
N HIS A 154 6.00 -2.77 -15.91
CA HIS A 154 5.59 -1.55 -15.23
C HIS A 154 6.80 -0.69 -14.86
N LYS A 155 7.86 -1.30 -14.31
CA LYS A 155 9.10 -0.60 -13.97
C LYS A 155 9.71 0.08 -15.20
N LYS A 156 9.87 -0.66 -16.31
CA LYS A 156 10.37 -0.10 -17.58
C LYS A 156 9.50 1.05 -18.08
N ALA A 157 8.18 0.91 -18.03
CA ALA A 157 7.27 1.97 -18.45
C ALA A 157 7.37 3.24 -17.58
N ILE A 158 7.68 3.11 -16.28
CA ILE A 158 7.98 4.25 -15.41
C ILE A 158 9.34 4.85 -15.77
N ASP A 159 10.37 4.04 -15.96
CA ASP A 159 11.71 4.52 -16.35
C ASP A 159 11.66 5.31 -17.67
N GLU A 160 10.91 4.84 -18.66
CA GLU A 160 10.67 5.56 -19.92
C GLU A 160 9.95 6.91 -19.71
N LYS A 161 9.03 6.99 -18.74
CA LYS A 161 8.37 8.25 -18.39
C LYS A 161 9.34 9.20 -17.70
N VAL A 162 10.21 8.68 -16.83
CA VAL A 162 11.26 9.47 -16.15
C VAL A 162 12.22 10.07 -17.17
N GLU A 163 12.58 9.34 -18.22
CA GLU A 163 13.44 9.86 -19.30
C GLU A 163 12.77 10.97 -20.13
N LYS A 164 11.44 11.02 -20.17
CA LYS A 164 10.67 12.07 -20.85
C LYS A 164 10.38 13.29 -19.98
N LEU A 165 10.80 13.29 -18.72
CA LEU A 165 10.59 14.43 -17.81
C LEU A 165 11.43 15.65 -18.23
N SER A 166 10.96 16.83 -17.84
CA SER A 166 11.79 18.04 -17.93
C SER A 166 13.01 17.93 -17.00
N PRO A 167 14.12 18.66 -17.26
CA PRO A 167 15.29 18.62 -16.40
C PRO A 167 14.98 18.97 -14.93
N GLU A 168 14.10 19.93 -14.70
CA GLU A 168 13.63 20.31 -13.36
C GLU A 168 12.85 19.16 -12.69
N ALA A 169 11.91 18.54 -13.42
CA ALA A 169 11.12 17.44 -12.89
C ALA A 169 11.96 16.19 -12.62
N LYS A 170 12.95 15.88 -13.48
CA LYS A 170 13.91 14.78 -13.28
C LYS A 170 14.76 15.01 -12.03
N ALA A 171 15.30 16.22 -11.87
CA ALA A 171 16.06 16.59 -10.67
C ALA A 171 15.23 16.51 -9.38
N ALA A 172 13.95 16.90 -9.43
CA ALA A 172 13.03 16.74 -8.31
C ALA A 172 12.71 15.27 -8.02
N HIS A 173 12.43 14.47 -9.05
CA HIS A 173 12.18 13.03 -8.93
C HIS A 173 13.35 12.30 -8.26
N ASP A 174 14.58 12.59 -8.66
CA ASP A 174 15.77 11.95 -8.10
C ASP A 174 15.97 12.30 -6.62
N LYS A 175 15.73 13.57 -6.25
CA LYS A 175 15.75 14.00 -4.83
C LYS A 175 14.67 13.30 -4.01
N LEU A 176 13.46 13.17 -4.55
CA LEU A 176 12.36 12.46 -3.88
C LEU A 176 12.68 10.98 -3.69
N LYS A 177 13.24 10.33 -4.72
CA LYS A 177 13.68 8.93 -4.66
C LYS A 177 14.74 8.70 -3.59
N GLU A 178 15.70 9.60 -3.46
CA GLU A 178 16.73 9.54 -2.42
C GLU A 178 16.16 9.77 -1.02
N LEU A 179 15.25 10.75 -0.85
CA LEU A 179 14.55 10.97 0.43
C LEU A 179 13.75 9.74 0.85
N GLU A 180 13.07 9.08 -0.08
CA GLU A 180 12.36 7.82 0.21
C GLU A 180 13.31 6.70 0.63
N LYS A 181 14.48 6.61 0.00
CA LYS A 181 15.52 5.65 0.38
C LYS A 181 16.02 5.91 1.80
N GLN A 182 16.38 7.15 2.12
CA GLN A 182 16.79 7.55 3.47
C GLN A 182 15.71 7.24 4.50
N LYS A 183 14.44 7.56 4.20
CA LYS A 183 13.30 7.20 5.05
C LYS A 183 13.26 5.69 5.29
N ARG A 184 13.36 4.86 4.24
CA ARG A 184 13.37 3.39 4.39
C ARG A 184 14.54 2.90 5.25
N GLU A 185 15.74 3.44 5.06
CA GLU A 185 16.93 3.07 5.84
C GLU A 185 16.78 3.41 7.32
N ILE A 186 16.26 4.60 7.64
CA ILE A 186 15.94 4.99 9.02
C ILE A 186 15.01 3.94 9.64
N PHE A 187 13.88 3.64 8.99
CA PHE A 187 12.92 2.66 9.50
C PHE A 187 13.50 1.23 9.62
N GLN A 188 14.41 0.83 8.74
CA GLN A 188 15.04 -0.49 8.78
C GLN A 188 16.03 -0.64 9.95
N ASN A 189 16.76 0.43 10.28
CA ASN A 189 17.77 0.43 11.34
C ASN A 189 17.20 0.62 12.75
N LEU A 190 15.91 0.94 12.88
CA LEU A 190 15.25 1.02 14.18
C LEU A 190 15.03 -0.37 14.79
N SER A 191 15.05 -0.41 16.13
CA SER A 191 14.53 -1.56 16.88
C SER A 191 13.04 -1.74 16.63
N ASP A 192 12.52 -2.96 16.79
CA ASP A 192 11.10 -3.21 16.57
C ASP A 192 10.24 -2.40 17.56
N ALA A 193 10.71 -2.24 18.81
CA ALA A 193 10.05 -1.39 19.81
C ALA A 193 9.97 0.09 19.38
N ALA A 194 11.06 0.68 18.87
CA ALA A 194 11.04 2.06 18.41
C ALA A 194 10.15 2.27 17.18
N ARG A 195 10.07 1.26 16.29
CA ARG A 195 9.14 1.29 15.16
C ARG A 195 7.68 1.24 15.62
N ASP A 196 7.40 0.47 16.66
CA ASP A 196 6.06 0.37 17.24
C ASP A 196 5.64 1.72 17.86
N GLU A 197 6.51 2.36 18.64
CA GLU A 197 6.24 3.70 19.22
C GLU A 197 5.95 4.75 18.13
N LEU A 198 6.73 4.74 17.04
CA LEU A 198 6.50 5.64 15.90
C LEU A 198 5.19 5.32 15.16
N PHE A 199 4.81 4.04 15.07
CA PHE A 199 3.55 3.63 14.48
C PHE A 199 2.36 4.08 15.34
N GLU A 200 2.46 3.97 16.68
CA GLU A 200 1.44 4.47 17.61
C GLU A 200 1.26 5.99 17.48
N LEU A 201 2.36 6.75 17.43
CA LEU A 201 2.30 8.19 17.20
C LEU A 201 1.63 8.52 15.86
N TRP A 202 1.94 7.73 14.81
CA TRP A 202 1.31 7.89 13.51
C TRP A 202 -0.20 7.60 13.57
N GLU A 203 -0.62 6.52 14.23
CA GLU A 203 -2.05 6.21 14.42
C GLU A 203 -2.77 7.33 15.15
N GLU A 204 -2.26 7.81 16.28
CA GLU A 204 -2.88 8.89 17.05
C GLU A 204 -2.99 10.18 16.22
N LYS A 205 -1.97 10.51 15.41
CA LYS A 205 -2.02 11.69 14.52
C LYS A 205 -3.09 11.56 13.43
N HIS A 206 -3.40 10.35 12.98
CA HIS A 206 -4.35 10.10 11.89
C HIS A 206 -5.74 9.72 12.37
N LYS A 207 -5.93 9.47 13.68
CA LYS A 207 -7.25 9.36 14.28
C LYS A 207 -7.97 10.69 14.11
N ARG A 208 -9.07 10.66 13.36
CA ARG A 208 -9.99 11.79 13.37
C ARG A 208 -10.66 11.83 14.75
N PRO A 209 -10.74 13.00 15.41
CA PRO A 209 -11.53 13.12 16.62
C PRO A 209 -12.95 12.66 16.31
N LYS A 210 -13.47 11.75 17.14
CA LYS A 210 -14.89 11.37 17.05
C LYS A 210 -15.72 12.57 17.50
N PRO A 211 -16.79 12.93 16.77
CA PRO A 211 -17.71 13.98 17.18
C PRO A 211 -18.38 13.67 18.52
#